data_AF-A0A329L2Z2-F1
#
_entry.id   AF-A0A329L2Z2-F1
#
_cell.length_a   1.000
_cell.length_b   1.000
_cell.length_c   1.000
_cell.angle_alpha   90.00
_cell.angle_beta   90.00
_cell.angle_gamma   90.00
#
_symmetry.space_group_name_H-M   'P 1'
#
loop_
_entity.id
_entity.type
_entity.pdbx_description
1 polymer ?
#
loop_
_entity_poly.entity_id
_entity_poly.type
_entity_poly.pdbx_seq_one_letter_code
_entity_poly.pdbx_strand_id
1 'polypeptide(L)'
;MASAKRAKIREEVLQELYSYHLVEKGRKAMIPKTWEEMNPEKFFALEYLAENRLIRFQSEGSHYMAKITAQGIAALKKKKAAAAQAVS
;
A
#
# COMPACT_ATOMS: atom_id res chain seq x y z
N MET A 1 4.74 -0.84 -21.34
CA MET A 1 5.67 -1.31 -20.29
C MET A 1 5.61 -0.51 -18.97
N ALA A 2 5.24 0.78 -18.95
CA ALA A 2 5.10 1.56 -17.71
C ALA A 2 3.98 1.06 -16.75
N SER A 3 2.89 0.51 -17.29
CA SER A 3 1.74 0.04 -16.50
C SER A 3 2.07 -1.15 -15.59
N ALA A 4 2.88 -2.10 -16.07
CA ALA A 4 3.29 -3.28 -15.31
C ALA A 4 4.21 -2.89 -14.13
N LYS A 5 5.14 -1.96 -14.36
CA LYS A 5 6.03 -1.43 -13.32
C LYS A 5 5.23 -0.72 -12.22
N ARG A 6 4.28 0.13 -12.60
CA ARG A 6 3.38 0.82 -11.64
C ARG A 6 2.47 -0.14 -10.88
N ALA A 7 1.96 -1.17 -11.54
CA ALA A 7 1.19 -2.22 -10.87
C ALA A 7 2.02 -2.93 -9.80
N LYS A 8 3.28 -3.25 -10.10
CA LYS A 8 4.22 -3.85 -9.15
C LYS A 8 4.50 -2.93 -7.95
N ILE A 9 4.78 -1.64 -8.20
CA ILE A 9 5.01 -0.66 -7.12
C ILE A 9 3.80 -0.54 -6.19
N ARG A 10 2.58 -0.51 -6.74
CA ARG A 10 1.35 -0.49 -5.93
C ARG A 10 1.20 -1.72 -5.05
N GLU A 11 1.52 -2.89 -5.59
CA GLU A 11 1.52 -4.13 -4.82
C GLU A 11 2.58 -4.12 -3.72
N GLU A 12 3.80 -3.68 -4.04
CA GLU A 12 4.89 -3.54 -3.08
C GLU A 12 4.50 -2.61 -1.93
N VAL A 13 3.97 -1.42 -2.22
CA VAL A 13 3.50 -0.46 -1.20
C VAL A 13 2.37 -1.05 -0.35
N LEU A 14 1.40 -1.73 -0.95
CA LEU A 14 0.31 -2.37 -0.20
C LEU A 14 0.84 -3.50 0.71
N GLN A 15 1.82 -4.26 0.24
CA GLN A 15 2.47 -5.33 1.00
C GLN A 15 3.37 -4.77 2.13
N GLU A 16 4.07 -3.66 1.91
CA GLU A 16 4.82 -2.92 2.92
C GLU A 16 3.89 -2.47 4.06
N LEU A 17 2.76 -1.84 3.72
CA LEU A 17 1.75 -1.40 4.70
C LEU A 17 1.09 -2.56 5.46
N TYR A 18 0.86 -3.70 4.79
CA TYR A 18 0.38 -4.90 5.47
C TYR A 18 1.41 -5.47 6.45
N SER A 19 2.67 -5.50 6.06
CA SER A 19 3.76 -5.99 6.91
C SER A 19 3.92 -5.09 8.14
N TYR A 20 3.89 -3.76 7.94
CA TYR A 20 3.85 -2.78 9.03
C TYR A 20 2.64 -3.00 9.95
N HIS A 21 1.45 -3.21 9.39
CA HIS A 21 0.24 -3.49 10.17
C HIS A 21 0.39 -4.71 11.09
N LEU A 22 1.05 -5.78 10.61
CA LEU A 22 1.28 -6.98 11.41
C LEU A 22 2.30 -6.75 12.54
N VAL A 23 3.41 -6.07 12.24
CA VAL A 23 4.48 -5.77 13.22
C VAL A 23 3.99 -4.80 14.29
N GLU A 24 3.31 -3.73 13.88
CA GLU A 24 2.89 -2.62 14.75
C GLU A 24 1.47 -2.80 15.31
N LYS A 25 0.95 -4.03 15.33
CA LYS A 25 -0.38 -4.38 15.89
C LYS A 25 -1.52 -3.46 15.40
N GLY A 26 -1.50 -3.13 14.12
CA GLY A 26 -2.54 -2.36 13.46
C GLY A 26 -2.46 -0.84 13.59
N ARG A 27 -1.32 -0.29 14.02
CA ARG A 27 -1.05 1.16 13.99
C ARG A 27 -0.98 1.71 12.56
N LYS A 28 -1.05 3.04 12.44
CA LYS A 28 -0.85 3.77 11.18
C LYS A 28 0.66 3.90 10.92
N ALA A 29 1.07 3.77 9.66
CA ALA A 29 2.41 4.08 9.20
C ALA A 29 2.56 5.59 9.03
N MET A 30 3.63 6.15 9.56
CA MET A 30 4.00 7.54 9.40
C MET A 30 4.95 7.68 8.22
N ILE A 31 4.62 8.55 7.27
CA ILE A 31 5.36 8.74 6.03
C ILE A 31 5.78 10.22 5.95
N PRO A 32 7.07 10.55 5.79
CA PRO A 32 7.51 11.92 5.63
C PRO A 32 6.89 12.58 4.39
N LYS A 33 6.52 13.86 4.47
CA LYS A 33 6.01 14.61 3.30
C LYS A 33 7.01 14.71 2.15
N THR A 34 8.31 14.69 2.47
CA THR A 34 9.39 14.69 1.47
C THR A 34 9.34 13.50 0.49
N TRP A 35 8.56 12.46 0.78
CA TRP A 35 8.33 11.36 -0.16
C TRP A 35 7.62 11.77 -1.44
N GLU A 36 6.84 12.86 -1.44
CA GLU A 36 6.26 13.41 -2.67
C GLU A 36 7.33 13.71 -3.72
N GLU A 37 8.44 14.32 -3.28
CA GLU A 37 9.54 14.73 -4.14
C GLU A 37 10.58 13.61 -4.31
N MET A 38 10.92 12.92 -3.22
CA MET A 38 11.99 11.91 -3.24
C MET A 38 11.55 10.57 -3.83
N ASN A 39 10.26 10.21 -3.68
CA ASN A 39 9.73 8.91 -4.10
C ASN A 39 8.34 9.06 -4.76
N PRO A 40 8.23 9.85 -5.86
CA PRO A 40 6.94 10.21 -6.45
C PRO A 40 6.11 8.98 -6.84
N GLU A 41 6.73 7.92 -7.38
CA GLU A 41 5.99 6.70 -7.77
C GLU A 41 5.43 5.93 -6.56
N LYS A 42 6.10 5.94 -5.40
CA LYS A 42 5.53 5.38 -4.16
C LYS A 42 4.41 6.26 -3.62
N PHE A 43 4.56 7.58 -3.73
CA PHE A 43 3.52 8.52 -3.34
C PHE A 43 2.25 8.33 -4.19
N PHE A 44 2.37 8.30 -5.51
CA PHE A 44 1.26 8.00 -6.41
C PHE A 44 0.63 6.64 -6.13
N ALA A 45 1.42 5.64 -5.72
CA ALA A 45 0.89 4.36 -5.31
C ALA A 45 0.01 4.47 -4.05
N LEU A 46 0.41 5.27 -3.06
CA LEU A 46 -0.40 5.53 -1.85
C LEU A 46 -1.73 6.20 -2.20
N GLU A 47 -1.69 7.23 -3.05
CA GLU A 47 -2.90 7.92 -3.52
C GLU A 47 -3.84 6.95 -4.24
N TYR A 48 -3.33 6.20 -5.21
CA TYR A 48 -4.11 5.22 -5.94
C TYR A 48 -4.74 4.16 -5.03
N LEU A 49 -3.98 3.63 -4.07
CA LEU A 49 -4.49 2.62 -3.12
C LEU A 49 -5.57 3.22 -2.20
N ALA A 50 -5.48 4.51 -1.87
CA ALA A 50 -6.47 5.22 -1.06
C ALA A 50 -7.76 5.47 -1.85
N GLU A 51 -7.67 5.90 -3.11
CA GLU A 51 -8.81 6.03 -4.03
C GLU A 51 -9.59 4.72 -4.17
N ASN A 52 -8.87 3.59 -4.21
CA ASN A 52 -9.44 2.24 -4.30
C ASN A 52 -9.87 1.67 -2.93
N ARG A 53 -9.82 2.46 -1.86
CA ARG A 53 -10.20 2.10 -0.48
C ARG A 53 -9.42 0.93 0.12
N LEU A 54 -8.26 0.59 -0.46
CA LEU A 54 -7.37 -0.46 0.05
C LEU A 54 -6.55 0.02 1.24
N ILE A 55 -6.33 1.34 1.34
CA ILE A 55 -5.72 2.00 2.49
C ILE A 55 -6.53 3.22 2.89
N ARG A 56 -6.36 3.69 4.14
CA ARG A 56 -6.67 5.05 4.56
C ARG A 56 -5.39 5.86 4.49
N PHE A 57 -5.44 7.01 3.83
CA PHE A 57 -4.30 7.90 3.65
C PHE A 57 -4.74 9.33 3.98
N GLN A 58 -4.03 9.99 4.88
CA GLN A 58 -4.35 11.34 5.34
C GLN A 58 -3.08 12.14 5.60
N SER A 59 -3.09 13.44 5.29
CA SER A 59 -2.06 14.37 5.73
C SER A 59 -2.31 14.78 7.18
N GLU A 60 -1.26 14.78 8.01
CA GLU A 60 -1.31 15.17 9.41
C GLU A 60 -0.05 15.97 9.77
N GLY A 61 -0.18 17.30 9.79
CA GLY A 61 0.93 18.22 10.05
C GLY A 61 2.08 18.06 9.04
N SER A 62 3.25 17.65 9.53
CA SER A 62 4.48 17.44 8.76
C SER A 62 4.62 16.02 8.16
N HIS A 63 3.62 15.15 8.36
CA HIS A 63 3.67 13.77 7.90
C HIS A 63 2.38 13.36 7.20
N TYR A 64 2.45 12.24 6.49
CA TYR A 64 1.29 11.48 6.06
C TYR A 64 1.10 10.28 6.99
N MET A 65 -0.15 9.87 7.14
CA MET A 65 -0.54 8.69 7.88
C MET A 65 -1.25 7.72 6.94
N ALA A 66 -0.68 6.54 6.78
CA ALA A 66 -1.23 5.46 5.97
C ALA A 66 -1.62 4.26 6.83
N LYS A 67 -2.77 3.63 6.55
CA LYS A 67 -3.17 2.38 7.22
C LYS A 67 -3.90 1.49 6.25
N ILE A 68 -3.49 0.23 6.14
CA ILE A 68 -4.22 -0.75 5.33
C ILE A 68 -5.62 -1.00 5.89
N THR A 69 -6.62 -1.08 5.00
CA THR A 69 -8.00 -1.40 5.38
C THR A 69 -8.23 -2.91 5.38
N ALA A 70 -9.36 -3.35 5.95
CA ALA A 70 -9.79 -4.74 5.82
C ALA A 70 -9.92 -5.17 4.34
N GLN A 71 -10.36 -4.27 3.47
CA GLN A 71 -10.45 -4.51 2.02
C GLN A 71 -9.07 -4.68 1.39
N GLY A 72 -8.08 -3.85 1.75
CA GLY A 72 -6.69 -4.03 1.31
C GLY A 72 -6.10 -5.37 1.72
N ILE A 73 -6.34 -5.78 2.98
CA ILE A 73 -5.92 -7.09 3.48
C ILE A 73 -6.58 -8.23 2.68
N ALA A 74 -7.89 -8.13 2.43
CA ALA A 74 -8.62 -9.13 1.66
C ALA A 74 -8.11 -9.23 0.21
N ALA A 75 -7.79 -8.10 -0.43
CA ALA A 75 -7.21 -8.06 -1.77
C ALA A 75 -5.86 -8.80 -1.84
N LEU A 76 -4.97 -8.59 -0.87
CA LEU A 76 -3.70 -9.33 -0.78
C LEU A 76 -3.91 -10.84 -0.60
N LYS A 77 -4.84 -11.23 0.29
CA LYS A 77 -5.15 -12.64 0.53
C LYS A 77 -5.71 -13.34 -0.71
N LYS A 78 -6.65 -12.70 -1.42
CA LYS A 78 -7.22 -13.23 -2.67
C LYS A 78 -6.14 -13.43 -3.73
N LYS A 79 -5.21 -12.47 -3.86
CA LYS A 79 -4.11 -12.57 -4.81
C LYS A 79 -3.13 -13.70 -4.47
N LYS A 80 -2.79 -13.89 -3.19
CA LYS A 80 -1.97 -15.02 -2.73
C LYS A 80 -2.64 -16.37 -3.01
N ALA A 81 -3.95 -16.48 -2.75
CA ALA A 81 -4.71 -17.70 -3.03
C ALA A 81 -4.73 -18.03 -4.53
N ALA A 82 -4.96 -17.03 -5.38
CA ALA A 82 -4.92 -17.20 -6.84
C ALA A 82 -3.53 -17.62 -7.34
N ALA A 83 -2.46 -17.06 -6.76
CA ALA A 83 -1.09 -17.44 -7.11
C ALA A 83 -0.76 -18.89 -6.70
N ALA A 84 -1.25 -19.37 -5.55
CA ALA A 84 -1.04 -20.74 -5.10
C ALA A 84 -1.76 -21.78 -5.98
N GLN A 85 -2.97 -21.44 -6.48
CA GLN A 85 -3.74 -22.30 -7.38
C GLN A 85 -3.16 -22.39 -8.79
N ALA A 86 -2.38 -21.40 -9.23
CA ALA A 86 -1.74 -21.40 -10.55
C ALA A 86 -0.45 -22.26 -10.61
N VAL A 87 0.04 -22.73 -9.46
CA VAL A 87 1.28 -23.51 -9.32
C VAL A 87 0.99 -24.98 -8.93
N SER A 88 -0.29 -25.31 -8.71
CA SER A 88 -0.78 -26.67 -8.43
C SER A 88 -1.43 -27.27 -9.68
#